data_AF-A0A923PZK1-F1
#
_entry.id   AF-A0A923PZK1-F1
#
_cell.length_a   1.000
_cell.length_b   1.000
_cell.length_c   1.000
_cell.angle_alpha   90.00
_cell.angle_beta   90.00
_cell.angle_gamma   90.00
#
_symmetry.space_group_name_H-M   'P 1'
#
loop_
_entity.id
_entity.type
_entity.pdbx_description
1 polymer ?
#
loop_
_entity_poly.entity_id
_entity_poly.type
_entity_poly.pdbx_seq_one_letter_code
_entity_poly.pdbx_strand_id
1 'polypeptide(L)' 'VLEAALKWPVGRVVVKRPIGAEQLLPGVSHVHEGKVVRYDVYVRKSV' A
#
# COMPACT_ATOMS: atom_id res chain seq x y z
N VAL A 1 -1.92 -5.70 10.67
CA VAL A 1 -0.78 -6.17 9.82
C VAL A 1 -0.10 -5.02 9.09
N LEU A 2 -0.83 -4.18 8.33
CA LEU A 2 -0.25 -3.06 7.58
C LEU A 2 0.44 -2.00 8.47
N GLU A 3 -0.16 -1.62 9.60
CA GLU A 3 0.48 -0.69 10.55
C GLU A 3 1.80 -1.22 11.11
N ALA A 4 1.89 -2.53 11.37
CA ALA A 4 3.13 -3.15 11.81
C ALA A 4 4.18 -3.09 10.67
N ALA A 5 3.78 -3.37 9.43
CA ALA A 5 4.66 -3.27 8.26
C ALA A 5 5.22 -1.85 8.06
N LEU A 6 4.42 -0.81 8.31
CA LEU A 6 4.85 0.60 8.19
C LEU A 6 5.86 1.03 9.26
N LYS A 7 5.99 0.29 10.36
CA LYS A 7 7.01 0.54 11.41
C LYS A 7 8.38 -0.03 11.05
N TRP A 8 8.47 -0.95 10.10
CA TRP A 8 9.75 -1.51 9.67
C TRP A 8 10.63 -0.44 8.99
N PRO A 9 11.97 -0.57 9.04
CA PRO A 9 12.90 0.34 8.37
C PRO A 9 12.96 0.09 6.85
N VAL A 10 11.80 0.01 6.21
CA VAL A 10 11.65 -0.14 4.76
C VAL A 10 11.04 1.12 4.17
N GLY A 11 11.49 1.52 2.98
CA GLY A 11 11.02 2.76 2.35
C GLY A 11 9.59 2.69 1.83
N ARG A 12 9.09 1.49 1.51
CA ARG A 12 7.76 1.26 0.93
C ARG A 12 7.16 -0.04 1.41
N VAL A 13 5.84 -0.04 1.57
CA VAL A 13 5.03 -1.25 1.78
C VAL A 13 4.07 -1.37 0.61
N VAL A 14 4.10 -2.50 -0.09
CA VAL A 14 3.27 -2.76 -1.28
C VAL A 14 2.20 -3.79 -0.92
N VAL A 15 0.94 -3.45 -1.20
CA VAL A 15 -0.21 -4.31 -0.89
C VAL A 15 -0.94 -4.66 -2.18
N LYS A 16 -1.01 -5.94 -2.51
CA LYS A 16 -1.82 -6.44 -3.63
C LYS A 16 -3.30 -6.43 -3.25
N ARG A 17 -4.16 -5.90 -4.13
CA ARG A 17 -5.63 -5.81 -3.96
C ARG A 17 -6.35 -6.17 -5.27
N PRO A 18 -7.57 -6.72 -5.23
CA PRO A 18 -8.44 -6.75 -6.41
C PRO A 18 -8.79 -5.35 -6.92
N ILE A 19 -9.04 -5.21 -8.22
CA ILE A 19 -9.57 -3.95 -8.77
C ILE A 19 -10.98 -3.72 -8.22
N GLY A 20 -11.23 -2.51 -7.72
CA GLY A 20 -12.51 -2.13 -7.08
C GLY A 20 -12.59 -2.41 -5.57
N ALA A 21 -11.62 -3.13 -4.99
CA ALA A 21 -11.56 -3.26 -3.54
C ALA A 21 -11.24 -1.91 -2.88
N GLU A 22 -11.77 -1.68 -1.68
CA GLU A 22 -11.41 -0.52 -0.87
C GLU A 22 -9.92 -0.54 -0.50
N GLN A 23 -9.37 0.60 -0.11
CA GLN A 23 -8.00 0.65 0.42
C GLN A 23 -7.94 -0.05 1.78
N LEU A 24 -6.81 -0.69 2.09
CA LEU A 24 -6.65 -1.38 3.38
C LEU A 24 -6.51 -0.37 4.53
N LEU A 25 -5.83 0.76 4.27
CA LEU A 25 -5.77 1.95 5.12
C LEU A 25 -5.70 3.19 4.22
N PRO A 26 -6.19 4.36 4.70
CA PRO A 26 -5.97 5.62 4.00
C PRO A 26 -4.48 5.97 3.93
N GLY A 27 -4.09 6.74 2.92
CA GLY A 27 -2.70 7.22 2.76
C GLY A 27 -1.86 6.45 1.75
N VAL A 28 -2.50 5.79 0.77
CA VAL A 28 -1.81 5.25 -0.41
C VAL A 28 -1.11 6.39 -1.15
N SER A 29 0.18 6.23 -1.42
CA SER A 29 0.99 7.21 -2.16
C SER A 29 0.92 6.98 -3.67
N HIS A 30 0.89 5.72 -4.09
CA HIS A 30 0.81 5.32 -5.49
C HIS A 30 -0.03 4.06 -5.65
N VAL A 31 -0.68 3.92 -6.79
CA VAL A 31 -1.40 2.72 -7.19
C VAL A 31 -0.87 2.26 -8.54
N HIS A 32 -0.52 0.98 -8.63
CA HIS A 32 -0.19 0.34 -9.91
C HIS A 32 -1.30 -0.62 -10.29
N GLU A 33 -2.11 -0.25 -11.28
CA GLU A 33 -3.23 -1.07 -11.76
C GLU A 33 -2.78 -2.06 -12.83
N GLY A 34 -3.24 -3.31 -12.69
CA GLY A 34 -3.16 -4.36 -13.70
C GLY A 34 -4.53 -4.62 -14.31
N LYS A 35 -4.76 -5.83 -14.84
CA LYS A 35 -6.05 -6.20 -15.47
C LYS A 35 -7.15 -6.57 -14.47
N VAL A 36 -6.77 -7.23 -13.37
CA VAL A 36 -7.71 -7.77 -12.36
C VAL A 36 -7.28 -7.44 -10.93
N VAL A 37 -6.04 -7.00 -10.75
CA VAL A 37 -5.45 -6.63 -9.46
C VAL A 37 -4.76 -5.29 -9.59
N ARG A 38 -4.64 -4.59 -8.47
CA ARG A 38 -3.80 -3.41 -8.31
C ARG A 38 -2.85 -3.59 -7.13
N TYR A 39 -1.80 -2.78 -7.10
CA TYR A 39 -0.84 -2.72 -6.00
C TYR A 39 -0.87 -1.33 -5.38
N ASP A 40 -1.35 -1.25 -4.15
CA ASP A 40 -1.38 -0.03 -3.35
C ASP A 40 -0.03 0.12 -2.66
N VAL A 41 0.65 1.26 -2.86
CA VAL A 41 1.97 1.55 -2.32
C VAL A 41 1.85 2.58 -1.21
N TYR A 42 2.28 2.19 -0.01
CA TYR A 42 2.40 3.06 1.15
C TYR A 42 3.86 3.44 1.37
N VAL A 43 4.13 4.73 1.55
CA VAL A 43 5.46 5.24 1.84
C VAL A 43 5.52 5.60 3.31
N ARG A 44 6.58 5.16 4.01
CA ARG A 44 6.81 5.59 5.38
C ARG A 44 7.08 7.09 5.37
N LYS A 45 6.29 7.88 6.09
CA LYS A 45 6.62 9.29 6.35
C LYS A 45 7.84 9.30 7.27
N SER A 46 8.98 9.77 6.76
CA SER A 46 10.11 10.14 7.62
C SER A 46 9.63 11.27 8.52
N VAL A 47 9.69 11.04 9.83
CA VAL A 47 9.62 12.08 10.85
C VAL A 47 11.01 12.71 10.93
#